data_AF-A0A7K2KS65-F1
#
_entry.id   AF-A0A7K2KS65-F1
#
_cell.length_a   1.000
_cell.length_b   1.000
_cell.length_c   1.000
_cell.angle_alpha   90.00
_cell.angle_beta   90.00
_cell.angle_gamma   90.00
#
_symmetry.space_group_name_H-M   'P 1'
#
loop_
_entity.id
_entity.type
_entity.pdbx_description
1 polymer ?
#
loop_
_entity_poly.entity_id
_entity_poly.type
_entity_poly.pdbx_seq_one_letter_code
_entity_poly.pdbx_strand_id
1 'polypeptide(L)'
;MTTAAGSVEVTTDGTGPVTIHIEWFTGDEKGVAGAPDGSETYQREGATRYTLSLAHDVRGAGCYWGLRASTSPAASNGGSLQQVFIRRCTIS
;
A
#
# COMPACT_ATOMS: atom_id res chain seq x y z
N MET A 1 -19.52 -3.72 -5.33
CA MET A 1 -18.10 -3.94 -4.96
C MET A 1 -17.34 -2.75 -5.49
N THR A 2 -16.54 -2.09 -4.63
CA THR A 2 -15.78 -0.90 -5.04
C THR A 2 -14.30 -1.20 -4.91
N THR A 3 -13.57 -1.03 -6.00
CA THR A 3 -12.17 -1.44 -6.07
C THR A 3 -11.27 -0.21 -5.95
N ALA A 4 -10.29 -0.29 -5.05
CA ALA A 4 -9.16 0.63 -4.99
C ALA A 4 -8.05 0.11 -5.89
N ALA A 5 -7.32 1.01 -6.54
CA ALA A 5 -6.14 0.68 -7.33
C ALA A 5 -4.94 1.49 -6.85
N GLY A 6 -3.76 0.90 -6.94
CA GLY A 6 -2.51 1.53 -6.54
C GLY A 6 -1.32 0.97 -7.29
N SER A 7 -0.23 1.73 -7.30
CA SER A 7 1.06 1.27 -7.80
C SER A 7 2.12 1.44 -6.72
N VAL A 8 2.91 0.40 -6.50
CA VAL A 8 4.07 0.46 -5.59
C VAL A 8 5.33 0.27 -6.41
N GLU A 9 6.27 1.18 -6.23
CA GLU A 9 7.61 1.07 -6.78
C GLU A 9 8.58 0.74 -5.65
N VAL A 10 9.39 -0.30 -5.86
CA VAL A 10 10.44 -0.72 -4.92
C VAL A 10 11.78 -0.62 -5.63
N THR A 11 12.70 0.11 -5.02
CA THR A 11 14.09 0.22 -5.47
C THR A 11 14.99 -0.40 -4.42
N THR A 12 15.94 -1.24 -4.84
CA THR A 12 16.89 -1.93 -3.97
C THR A 12 18.33 -1.63 -4.38
N ASP A 13 19.25 -1.62 -3.43
CA ASP A 13 20.67 -1.34 -3.70
C ASP A 13 21.41 -2.51 -4.38
N GLY A 14 20.77 -3.69 -4.41
CA GLY A 14 21.29 -4.89 -5.05
C GLY A 14 20.16 -5.81 -5.52
N THR A 15 20.53 -6.92 -6.17
CA THR A 15 19.60 -7.87 -6.80
C THR A 15 19.23 -9.05 -5.91
N GLY A 16 19.60 -9.01 -4.62
CA GLY A 16 19.21 -10.02 -3.64
C GLY A 16 17.68 -10.09 -3.43
N PRO A 17 17.20 -11.13 -2.75
CA PRO A 17 15.77 -11.31 -2.52
C PRO A 17 15.21 -10.20 -1.62
N VAL A 18 14.02 -9.72 -1.98
CA VAL A 18 13.22 -8.78 -1.20
C VAL A 18 11.80 -9.31 -1.07
N THR A 19 11.32 -9.37 0.17
CA THR A 19 9.91 -9.55 0.49
C THR A 19 9.25 -8.18 0.55
N ILE A 20 8.13 -8.00 -0.13
CA ILE A 20 7.34 -6.77 -0.16
C ILE A 20 6.00 -7.09 0.49
N HIS A 21 5.66 -6.40 1.58
CA HIS A 21 4.39 -6.51 2.28
C HIS A 21 3.51 -5.32 1.91
N ILE A 22 2.30 -5.63 1.45
CA ILE A 22 1.26 -4.68 1.11
C ILE A 22 0.13 -4.80 2.12
N GLU A 23 -0.32 -3.67 2.65
CA GLU A 23 -1.46 -3.60 3.55
C GLU A 23 -2.43 -2.50 3.10
N TRP A 24 -3.71 -2.84 3.11
CA TRP A 24 -4.80 -1.94 2.78
C TRP A 24 -5.50 -1.48 4.04
N PHE A 25 -5.97 -0.24 4.05
CA PHE A 25 -6.64 0.37 5.19
C PHE A 25 -7.84 1.19 4.75
N THR A 26 -8.82 1.33 5.65
CA THR A 26 -9.85 2.35 5.55
C THR A 26 -9.94 3.13 6.86
N GLY A 27 -10.16 4.44 6.80
CA GLY A 27 -10.33 5.26 8.01
C GLY A 27 -10.90 6.62 7.68
N ASP A 28 -11.14 7.45 8.69
CA ASP A 28 -11.74 8.78 8.52
C ASP A 28 -10.74 9.92 8.77
N GLU A 29 -9.49 9.59 9.10
CA GLU A 29 -8.41 10.53 9.36
C GLU A 29 -7.31 10.42 8.30
N LYS A 30 -6.80 11.57 7.86
CA LYS A 30 -5.65 11.67 6.95
C LYS A 30 -4.34 11.57 7.74
N GLY A 31 -3.36 10.87 7.18
CA GLY A 31 -1.99 10.80 7.67
C GLY A 31 -1.71 9.62 8.61
N VAL A 32 -2.75 8.94 9.08
CA VAL A 32 -2.62 7.73 9.91
C VAL A 32 -3.22 6.53 9.18
N ALA A 33 -2.61 5.37 9.38
CA ALA A 33 -3.23 4.13 8.91
C ALA A 33 -4.54 3.93 9.69
N GLY A 34 -5.64 3.78 8.96
CA GLY A 34 -6.95 3.49 9.55
C GLY A 34 -7.07 2.03 10.00
N ALA A 35 -8.30 1.51 9.99
CA ALA A 35 -8.56 0.10 10.21
C ALA A 35 -8.02 -0.75 9.04
N PRO A 36 -7.32 -1.87 9.31
CA PRO A 36 -6.88 -2.80 8.26
C PRO A 36 -8.06 -3.36 7.45
N ASP A 37 -7.88 -3.45 6.14
CA ASP A 37 -8.89 -3.90 5.18
C ASP A 37 -8.41 -5.08 4.30
N GLY A 38 -7.14 -5.46 4.39
CA GLY A 38 -6.55 -6.59 3.67
C GLY A 38 -5.04 -6.47 3.56
N SER A 39 -4.38 -7.52 3.10
CA SER A 39 -2.94 -7.52 2.84
C SER A 39 -2.53 -8.55 1.81
N GLU A 40 -1.41 -8.28 1.14
CA GLU A 40 -0.72 -9.22 0.25
C GLU A 40 0.78 -9.24 0.53
N THR A 41 1.47 -10.27 0.05
CA THR A 41 2.93 -10.34 0.11
C THR A 41 3.49 -10.83 -1.21
N TYR A 42 4.57 -10.19 -1.65
CA TYR A 42 5.27 -10.48 -2.89
C TYR A 42 6.74 -10.76 -2.61
N GLN A 43 7.31 -11.78 -3.26
CA GLN A 43 8.74 -12.01 -3.29
C GLN A 43 9.31 -11.57 -4.64
N ARG A 44 10.44 -10.89 -4.63
CA ARG A 44 11.14 -10.42 -5.83
C ARG A 44 12.65 -10.59 -5.66
N GLU A 45 13.34 -10.85 -6.76
CA GLU A 45 14.80 -10.97 -6.82
C GLU A 45 15.29 -10.71 -8.25
N GLY A 46 16.60 -10.53 -8.42
CA GLY A 46 17.24 -10.44 -9.73
C GLY A 46 17.25 -9.06 -10.39
N ALA A 47 16.57 -8.07 -9.80
CA ALA A 47 16.58 -6.69 -10.27
C ALA A 47 16.72 -5.69 -9.11
N THR A 48 17.04 -4.44 -9.45
CA THR A 48 17.12 -3.32 -8.49
C THR A 48 15.88 -2.44 -8.48
N ARG A 49 14.89 -2.73 -9.34
CA ARG A 49 13.65 -1.97 -9.46
C ARG A 49 12.48 -2.89 -9.79
N TYR A 50 11.40 -2.76 -9.02
CA TYR A 50 10.17 -3.50 -9.23
C TYR A 50 8.98 -2.54 -9.21
N THR A 51 8.02 -2.78 -10.09
CA THR A 51 6.73 -2.08 -10.10
C THR A 51 5.62 -3.10 -9.87
N LEU A 52 4.81 -2.87 -8.85
CA LEU A 52 3.62 -3.67 -8.55
C LEU A 52 2.38 -2.84 -8.89
N SER A 53 1.55 -3.36 -9.79
CA SER A 53 0.20 -2.86 -10.02
C SER A 53 -0.76 -3.64 -9.14
N LEU A 54 -1.51 -2.94 -8.32
CA LEU A 54 -2.33 -3.52 -7.27
C LEU A 54 -3.79 -3.09 -7.43
N ALA A 55 -4.70 -4.01 -7.12
CA ALA A 55 -6.12 -3.76 -7.00
C ALA A 55 -6.62 -4.47 -5.75
N HIS A 56 -7.53 -3.81 -5.02
CA HIS A 56 -8.10 -4.35 -3.79
C HIS A 56 -9.56 -3.99 -3.70
N ASP A 57 -10.38 -4.99 -3.40
CA ASP A 57 -11.80 -4.78 -3.19
C ASP A 57 -12.05 -4.34 -1.76
N VAL A 58 -12.44 -3.07 -1.64
CA VAL A 58 -12.56 -2.39 -0.36
C VAL A 58 -13.80 -2.89 0.37
N ARG A 59 -13.61 -3.29 1.63
CA ARG A 59 -14.67 -3.82 2.50
C ARG A 59 -15.09 -2.80 3.56
N GLY A 60 -14.15 -1.97 4.01
CA GLY A 60 -14.37 -0.95 5.04
C GLY A 60 -15.15 0.28 4.56
N ALA A 61 -15.68 1.02 5.54
CA ALA A 61 -16.58 2.16 5.33
C ALA A 61 -15.92 3.53 5.56
N GLY A 62 -14.60 3.60 5.77
CA GLY A 62 -13.88 4.86 5.97
C GLY A 62 -13.77 5.73 4.71
N CYS A 63 -13.62 7.04 4.90
CA CYS A 63 -13.52 8.05 3.83
C CYS A 63 -12.12 8.23 3.23
N TYR A 64 -11.09 7.73 3.90
CA TYR A 64 -9.74 7.57 3.39
C TYR A 64 -9.48 6.10 3.12
N TRP A 65 -9.00 5.79 1.93
CA TRP A 65 -8.41 4.49 1.62
C TRP A 65 -6.90 4.61 1.63
N GLY A 66 -6.25 3.72 2.38
CA GLY A 66 -4.81 3.69 2.57
C GLY A 66 -4.18 2.44 1.96
N LEU A 67 -2.99 2.63 1.41
CA LEU A 67 -2.10 1.58 0.94
C LEU A 67 -0.74 1.78 1.60
N ARG A 68 -0.29 0.79 2.37
CA ARG A 68 1.05 0.75 2.95
C ARG A 68 1.89 -0.31 2.26
N ALA A 69 3.11 0.07 1.88
CA ALA A 69 4.14 -0.83 1.42
C ALA A 69 5.31 -0.82 2.40
N SER A 70 5.77 -2.01 2.79
CA SER A 70 7.01 -2.21 3.53
C SER A 70 7.79 -3.38 2.93
N THR A 71 9.08 -3.49 3.26
CA THR A 71 9.93 -4.55 2.71
C THR A 71 10.72 -5.27 3.81
N SER A 72 11.17 -6.48 3.49
CA SER A 72 12.21 -7.21 4.21
C SER A 72 13.27 -7.67 3.20
N PRO A 73 14.53 -7.24 3.30
CA PRO A 73 15.07 -6.27 4.27
C PRO A 73 14.33 -4.92 4.26
N ALA A 74 14.32 -4.25 5.40
CA ALA A 74 13.61 -2.98 5.56
C ALA A 74 14.19 -1.91 4.64
N ALA A 75 13.31 -1.24 3.88
CA ALA A 75 13.70 -0.07 3.10
C ALA A 75 14.23 1.03 4.02
N SER A 76 15.25 1.75 3.57
CA SER A 76 15.92 2.80 4.35
C SER A 76 14.99 3.96 4.74
N ASN A 77 13.89 4.16 4.00
CA ASN A 77 12.85 5.14 4.31
C ASN A 77 11.78 4.63 5.30
N GLY A 78 11.87 3.38 5.78
CA GLY A 78 10.91 2.78 6.70
C GLY A 78 9.59 2.32 6.05
N GLY A 79 9.48 2.34 4.72
CA GLY A 79 8.27 2.02 3.97
C GLY A 79 7.52 3.27 3.48
N SER A 80 6.30 3.07 2.98
CA SER A 80 5.47 4.15 2.46
C SER A 80 3.99 3.90 2.77
N LEU A 81 3.28 4.92 3.23
CA LEU A 81 1.83 4.93 3.36
C LEU A 81 1.29 6.05 2.46
N GLN A 82 0.42 5.70 1.53
CA GLN A 82 -0.31 6.66 0.73
C GLN A 82 -1.81 6.51 0.95
N GLN A 83 -2.53 7.62 0.97
CA GLN A 83 -3.97 7.65 1.13
C GLN A 83 -4.65 8.47 0.05
N VAL A 84 -5.88 8.10 -0.25
CA VAL A 84 -6.79 8.87 -1.10
C VAL A 84 -8.09 9.13 -0.36
N PHE A 85 -8.61 10.36 -0.46
CA PHE A 85 -9.96 10.69 -0.02
C PHE A 85 -10.94 10.33 -1.12
N ILE A 86 -12.00 9.61 -0.78
CA ILE A 86 -12.91 9.04 -1.77
C ILE A 86 -14.07 9.94 -2.09
N ARG A 87 -14.52 9.89 -3.35
CA ARG A 87 -15.57 10.79 -3.87
C ARG A 87 -16.95 10.61 -3.23
N ARG A 88 -17.24 9.48 -2.59
CA ARG A 88 -18.51 9.28 -1.86
C ARG A 88 -18.58 10.08 -0.56
N CYS A 89 -17.45 10.56 -0.07
CA CYS A 89 -17.38 11.40 1.12
C CYS A 89 -17.27 12.87 0.74
N THR A 90 -17.81 13.73 1.58
CA THR A 90 -17.75 15.19 1.43
C THR A 90 -16.87 15.76 2.53
N ILE A 91 -15.97 16.68 2.15
CA ILE A 91 -15.27 17.51 3.13
C ILE A 91 -16.27 18.58 3.58
N SER A 92 -16.62 18.59 4.85
CA SER A 92 -17.48 19.59 5.48
C SER A 92 -16.66 20.67 6.15
#